data_AF-A0A9P7CZX8-F1
#
_entry.id   AF-A0A9P7CZX8-F1
#
_cell.length_a   1.000
_cell.length_b   1.000
_cell.length_c   1.000
_cell.angle_alpha   90.00
_cell.angle_beta   90.00
_cell.angle_gamma   90.00
#
_symmetry.space_group_name_H-M   'P 1'
#
loop_
_entity.id
_entity.type
_entity.pdbx_description
1 polymer ?
#
loop_
_entity_poly.entity_id
_entity_poly.type
_entity_poly.pdbx_seq_one_letter_code
_entity_poly.pdbx_strand_id
1 'polypeptide(L)'
;MVIIEEKYMQSVPPPPYVPNANTLPPPPFPGEYRGAAKPSDLPPYLLLKIVYMTFPQTPGIDEGKIERQRKTLCWLSTQLRLVNRSFYVACEHVLRSTYLPAYNSMIRPPYSSDPFPFSSSVSTSSVDTLQRETKVLDLFIALKVHEDVMLDDSSLHLEREDSFKDLFDLMQPRSRLEDLVRHYGVREAVVHTNPSGVNASASSSSSIFRVNNSGTGSASTSKQTLDPAPVPFSALSISFSPRRVGLVLTASGRKRTIVDVARTRDEKLEFTAKKLARQLKHGARSTLWCTSVNYARPCPVSLACGRTSHRYIPSR
;
A
#
# COMPACT_ATOMS: atom_id res chain seq x y z
N MET A 1 29.27 -18.96 43.24
CA MET A 1 30.39 -19.72 42.65
C MET A 1 29.80 -20.98 42.04
N VAL A 2 29.55 -20.97 40.74
CA VAL A 2 28.82 -22.05 40.04
C VAL A 2 29.84 -22.90 39.29
N ILE A 3 29.94 -24.17 39.67
CA ILE A 3 30.82 -25.16 39.04
C ILE A 3 30.13 -25.59 37.75
N ILE A 4 30.69 -25.20 36.61
CA ILE A 4 30.24 -25.68 35.30
C ILE A 4 30.88 -27.05 35.09
N GLU A 5 30.07 -28.10 35.11
CA GLU A 5 30.50 -29.44 34.71
C GLU A 5 30.92 -29.43 33.23
N GLU A 6 32.21 -29.61 33.03
CA GLU A 6 32.87 -29.80 31.75
C GLU A 6 32.50 -31.19 31.23
N LYS A 7 31.34 -31.26 30.57
CA LYS A 7 30.82 -32.47 29.93
C LYS A 7 31.73 -32.81 28.75
N TYR A 8 32.64 -33.75 28.99
CA TYR A 8 33.54 -34.36 28.02
C TYR A 8 32.81 -34.63 26.69
N MET A 9 33.20 -33.85 25.67
CA MET A 9 32.87 -34.11 24.27
C MET A 9 33.61 -35.38 23.85
N GLN A 10 32.95 -36.52 24.00
CA GLN A 10 33.37 -37.79 23.44
C GLN A 10 33.39 -37.63 21.91
N SER A 11 34.58 -37.39 21.35
CA SER A 11 34.78 -37.28 19.91
C SER A 11 34.60 -38.66 19.28
N VAL A 12 33.39 -38.94 18.80
CA VAL A 12 33.15 -40.09 17.93
C VAL A 12 33.96 -39.84 16.65
N PRO A 13 34.90 -40.74 16.28
CA PRO A 13 35.67 -40.56 15.05
C PRO A 13 34.71 -40.57 13.85
N PRO A 14 34.93 -39.69 12.86
CA PRO A 14 34.12 -39.68 11.66
C PRO A 14 34.20 -41.06 10.97
N PRO A 15 33.08 -41.59 10.47
CA PRO A 15 33.07 -42.87 9.77
C PRO A 15 34.04 -42.83 8.58
N PRO A 16 34.73 -43.95 8.28
CA PRO A 16 35.73 -44.01 7.22
C PRO A 16 35.09 -43.65 5.88
N TYR A 17 35.64 -42.63 5.22
CA TYR A 17 35.27 -42.28 3.85
C TYR A 17 35.62 -43.45 2.93
N VAL A 18 34.61 -44.17 2.45
CA VAL A 18 34.77 -45.20 1.43
C VAL A 18 35.08 -44.52 0.09
N PRO A 19 36.28 -44.71 -0.48
CA PRO A 19 36.66 -44.11 -1.76
C PRO A 19 36.18 -45.02 -2.89
N ASN A 20 34.87 -45.11 -3.12
CA ASN A 20 34.34 -45.69 -4.36
C ASN A 20 32.89 -45.24 -4.61
N ALA A 21 32.72 -43.99 -5.06
CA ALA A 21 31.43 -43.40 -5.39
C ALA A 21 31.20 -43.24 -6.92
N ASN A 22 31.99 -43.93 -7.76
CA ASN A 22 31.93 -43.76 -9.22
C ASN A 22 31.01 -44.77 -9.96
N THR A 23 30.29 -45.66 -9.27
CA THR A 23 29.47 -46.69 -9.94
C THR A 23 28.06 -46.90 -9.39
N LEU A 24 27.65 -46.17 -8.34
CA LEU A 24 26.26 -46.22 -7.87
C LEU A 24 25.53 -44.96 -8.31
N PRO A 25 24.43 -45.07 -9.09
CA PRO A 25 23.59 -43.92 -9.37
C PRO A 25 23.13 -43.33 -8.02
N PRO A 26 23.18 -42.01 -7.85
CA PRO A 26 22.69 -41.39 -6.62
C PRO A 26 21.26 -41.88 -6.37
N PRO A 27 20.87 -42.12 -5.08
CA PRO A 27 19.52 -42.53 -4.76
C PRO A 27 18.54 -41.59 -5.46
N PRO A 28 17.40 -42.07 -5.97
CA PRO A 28 16.36 -41.25 -6.55
C PRO A 28 15.69 -40.44 -5.43
N PHE A 29 16.44 -39.51 -4.85
CA PHE A 29 15.84 -38.38 -4.17
C PHE A 29 15.07 -37.66 -5.26
N PRO A 30 13.74 -37.48 -5.14
CA PRO A 30 12.98 -36.69 -6.08
C PRO A 30 13.59 -35.29 -6.10
N GLY A 31 14.50 -35.09 -7.05
CA GLY A 31 15.15 -33.82 -7.37
C GLY A 31 14.17 -32.96 -8.15
N GLU A 32 12.95 -32.82 -7.63
CA GLU A 32 12.20 -31.63 -7.93
C GLU A 32 13.01 -30.51 -7.31
N TYR A 33 13.52 -29.62 -8.16
CA TYR A 33 14.05 -28.33 -7.77
C TYR A 33 12.92 -27.53 -7.10
N ARG A 34 12.52 -27.92 -5.89
CA ARG A 34 11.78 -27.04 -4.99
C ARG A 34 12.71 -25.87 -4.77
N GLY A 35 12.35 -24.74 -5.37
CA GLY A 35 13.01 -23.48 -5.07
C GLY A 35 13.14 -23.35 -3.55
N ALA A 36 14.27 -22.83 -3.09
CA ALA A 36 14.53 -22.64 -1.67
C ALA A 36 13.30 -22.00 -1.01
N ALA A 37 12.76 -22.65 0.02
CA ALA A 37 11.56 -22.19 0.69
C ALA A 37 11.78 -20.76 1.19
N LYS A 38 10.95 -19.82 0.73
CA LYS A 38 11.08 -18.42 1.10
C LYS A 38 10.18 -18.15 2.30
N PRO A 39 10.54 -17.18 3.17
CA PRO A 39 9.65 -16.72 4.22
C PRO A 39 8.30 -16.20 3.69
N SER A 40 8.23 -15.80 2.42
CA SER A 40 6.99 -15.41 1.74
C SER A 40 6.01 -16.57 1.54
N ASP A 41 6.50 -17.80 1.56
CA ASP A 41 5.70 -19.01 1.31
C ASP A 41 5.04 -19.52 2.61
N LEU A 42 5.36 -18.90 3.75
CA LEU A 42 4.75 -19.22 5.04
C LEU A 42 3.30 -18.71 5.10
N PRO A 43 2.37 -19.51 5.62
CA PRO A 43 1.01 -19.05 5.92
C PRO A 43 1.00 -17.80 6.84
N PRO A 44 0.04 -16.86 6.64
CA PRO A 44 -0.04 -15.61 7.42
C PRO A 44 -0.09 -15.80 8.93
N TYR A 45 -0.75 -16.86 9.42
CA TYR A 45 -0.87 -17.14 10.85
C TYR A 45 0.49 -17.54 11.48
N LEU A 46 1.37 -18.20 10.73
CA LEU A 46 2.72 -18.54 11.20
C LEU A 46 3.60 -17.29 11.26
N LEU A 47 3.50 -16.41 10.25
CA LEU A 47 4.21 -15.13 10.27
C LEU A 47 3.79 -14.27 11.45
N LEU A 48 2.48 -14.18 11.71
CA LEU A 48 1.95 -13.46 12.86
C LEU A 48 2.45 -14.07 14.18
N LYS A 49 2.47 -15.40 14.29
CA LYS A 49 3.05 -16.10 15.45
C LYS A 49 4.53 -15.75 15.63
N ILE A 50 5.33 -15.76 14.56
CA ILE A 50 6.75 -15.38 14.61
C ILE A 50 6.89 -13.95 15.14
N VAL A 51 6.10 -13.00 14.64
CA VAL A 51 6.10 -11.60 15.12
C VAL A 51 5.72 -11.53 16.60
N TYR A 52 4.70 -12.28 17.06
CA TYR A 52 4.35 -12.30 18.48
C TYR A 52 5.44 -12.91 19.37
N MET A 53 6.23 -13.86 18.86
CA MET A 53 7.36 -14.43 19.59
C MET A 53 8.54 -13.45 19.76
N THR A 54 8.59 -12.32 19.03
CA THR A 54 9.63 -11.30 19.25
C THR A 54 9.35 -10.41 20.46
N PHE A 55 8.14 -10.45 21.02
CA PHE A 55 7.79 -9.64 22.19
C PHE A 55 8.43 -10.21 23.48
N PRO A 56 8.86 -9.34 24.41
CA PRO A 56 9.51 -9.75 25.64
C PRO A 56 8.56 -10.59 26.50
N GLN A 57 8.94 -11.84 26.77
CA GLN A 57 8.18 -12.74 27.64
C GLN A 57 8.49 -12.50 29.13
N THR A 58 9.75 -12.16 29.43
CA THR A 58 10.25 -11.91 30.79
C THR A 58 10.77 -10.48 30.92
N PRO A 59 10.70 -9.87 32.12
CA PRO A 59 11.36 -8.60 32.38
C PRO A 59 12.88 -8.71 32.18
N GLY A 60 13.51 -7.63 31.72
CA GLY A 60 14.97 -7.54 31.66
C GLY A 60 15.57 -7.31 33.05
N ILE A 61 16.88 -7.46 33.17
CA ILE A 61 17.60 -7.12 34.41
C ILE A 61 17.58 -5.60 34.63
N ASP A 62 17.78 -4.83 33.56
CA ASP A 62 17.92 -3.36 33.60
C ASP A 62 16.74 -2.60 33.00
N GLU A 63 15.86 -3.27 32.24
CA GLU A 63 14.77 -2.63 31.48
C GLU A 63 13.40 -3.22 31.85
N GLY A 64 12.41 -2.34 31.99
CA GLY A 64 11.03 -2.72 32.23
C GLY A 64 10.43 -3.49 31.04
N LYS A 65 9.47 -4.39 31.31
CA LYS A 65 8.79 -5.15 30.25
C LYS A 65 8.12 -4.23 29.20
N ILE A 66 7.57 -3.09 29.65
CA ILE A 66 6.87 -2.12 28.81
C ILE A 66 7.84 -1.38 27.88
N GLU A 67 8.99 -0.92 28.40
CA GLU A 67 10.04 -0.26 27.61
C GLU A 67 10.55 -1.18 26.50
N ARG A 68 10.83 -2.45 26.85
CA ARG A 68 11.24 -3.47 25.86
C ARG A 68 10.17 -3.72 24.82
N GLN A 69 8.89 -3.72 25.22
CA GLN A 69 7.78 -3.85 24.29
C GLN A 69 7.72 -2.66 23.32
N ARG A 70 7.91 -1.42 23.79
CA ARG A 70 7.96 -0.21 22.94
C ARG A 70 9.14 -0.24 21.97
N LYS A 71 10.33 -0.63 22.43
CA LYS A 71 11.51 -0.84 21.57
C LYS A 71 11.24 -1.90 20.50
N THR A 72 10.57 -2.99 20.86
CA THR A 72 10.16 -4.04 19.91
C THR A 72 9.19 -3.48 18.86
N LEU A 73 8.16 -2.72 19.26
CA LEU A 73 7.22 -2.07 18.33
C LEU A 73 7.93 -1.08 17.39
N CYS A 74 8.92 -0.33 17.88
CA CYS A 74 9.77 0.56 17.07
C CYS A 74 10.61 -0.21 16.06
N TRP A 75 11.20 -1.32 16.46
CA TRP A 75 11.92 -2.20 15.56
C TRP A 75 11.00 -2.81 14.49
N LEU A 76 9.77 -3.21 14.83
CA LEU A 76 8.78 -3.69 13.85
C LEU A 76 8.45 -2.61 12.80
N SER A 77 8.27 -1.37 13.26
CA SER A 77 7.94 -0.21 12.43
C SER A 77 9.10 0.27 11.55
N THR A 78 10.35 0.13 11.97
CA THR A 78 11.50 0.67 11.23
C THR A 78 12.30 -0.37 10.47
N GLN A 79 12.32 -1.63 10.93
CA GLN A 79 13.18 -2.68 10.39
C GLN A 79 12.38 -3.86 9.81
N LEU A 80 11.66 -4.62 10.62
CA LEU A 80 11.09 -5.91 10.18
C LEU A 80 10.12 -5.77 9.01
N ARG A 81 9.33 -4.69 8.99
CA ARG A 81 8.37 -4.43 7.90
C ARG A 81 9.04 -4.22 6.53
N LEU A 82 10.33 -3.92 6.47
CA LEU A 82 11.07 -3.68 5.22
C LEU A 82 11.60 -4.97 4.56
N VAL A 83 11.58 -6.10 5.28
CA VAL A 83 12.17 -7.37 4.82
C VAL A 83 11.44 -7.95 3.61
N ASN A 84 10.12 -8.09 3.72
CA ASN A 84 9.28 -8.53 2.60
C ASN A 84 7.82 -8.07 2.80
N ARG A 85 7.00 -8.21 1.74
CA ARG A 85 5.59 -7.80 1.78
C ARG A 85 4.77 -8.55 2.82
N SER A 86 5.05 -9.84 3.06
CA SER A 86 4.29 -10.64 4.03
C SER A 86 4.56 -10.20 5.47
N PHE A 87 5.81 -9.89 5.82
CA PHE A 87 6.19 -9.28 7.09
C PHE A 87 5.65 -7.87 7.23
N TYR A 88 5.63 -7.06 6.16
CA TYR A 88 4.95 -5.77 6.20
C TYR A 88 3.49 -5.94 6.66
N VAL A 89 2.74 -6.87 6.06
CA VAL A 89 1.33 -7.08 6.44
C VAL A 89 1.20 -7.57 7.88
N ALA A 90 2.04 -8.51 8.31
CA ALA A 90 2.01 -9.03 9.68
C ALA A 90 2.40 -7.96 10.73
N CYS A 91 3.45 -7.19 10.47
CA CYS A 91 3.87 -6.08 11.35
C CYS A 91 2.80 -5.00 11.45
N GLU A 92 2.26 -4.54 10.31
CA GLU A 92 1.20 -3.53 10.30
C GLU A 92 -0.07 -4.02 11.01
N HIS A 93 -0.39 -5.32 10.93
CA HIS A 93 -1.50 -5.88 11.71
C HIS A 93 -1.28 -5.73 13.22
N VAL A 94 -0.10 -6.12 13.72
CA VAL A 94 0.23 -6.00 15.16
C VAL A 94 0.27 -4.53 15.57
N LEU A 95 0.95 -3.67 14.80
CA LEU A 95 1.07 -2.24 15.09
C LEU A 95 -0.31 -1.55 15.10
N ARG A 96 -1.13 -1.76 14.07
CA ARG A 96 -2.47 -1.16 14.00
C ARG A 96 -3.37 -1.65 15.13
N SER A 97 -3.43 -2.96 15.39
CA SER A 97 -4.26 -3.50 16.48
C SER A 97 -3.84 -2.98 17.87
N THR A 98 -2.54 -2.75 18.08
CA THR A 98 -2.00 -2.21 19.34
C THR A 98 -2.36 -0.75 19.52
N TYR A 99 -2.22 0.07 18.47
CA TYR A 99 -2.37 1.53 18.55
C TYR A 99 -3.77 2.04 18.18
N LEU A 100 -4.66 1.19 17.68
CA LEU A 100 -6.01 1.58 17.28
C LEU A 100 -6.84 2.23 18.40
N PRO A 101 -6.84 1.73 19.66
CA PRO A 101 -7.57 2.39 20.73
C PRO A 101 -7.09 3.82 21.00
N ALA A 102 -5.77 4.03 21.00
CA ALA A 102 -5.17 5.35 21.18
C ALA A 102 -5.42 6.27 19.97
N TYR A 103 -5.42 5.72 18.75
CA TYR A 103 -5.80 6.48 17.56
C TYR A 103 -7.25 6.97 17.67
N ASN A 104 -8.18 6.07 18.00
CA ASN A 104 -9.62 6.36 18.07
C ASN A 104 -9.97 7.45 19.10
N SER A 105 -9.21 7.57 20.20
CA SER A 105 -9.44 8.63 21.19
C SER A 105 -9.03 10.03 20.70
N MET A 106 -8.17 10.12 19.68
CA MET A 106 -7.70 11.37 19.10
C MET A 106 -8.38 11.73 17.77
N ILE A 107 -9.17 10.82 17.21
CA ILE A 107 -9.94 11.08 16.01
C ILE A 107 -10.89 12.27 16.27
N ARG A 108 -11.00 13.17 15.28
CA ARG A 108 -11.92 14.30 15.31
C ARG A 108 -13.13 14.04 14.41
N PRO A 109 -14.29 13.61 14.95
CA PRO A 109 -15.54 13.75 14.22
C PRO A 109 -15.74 15.22 13.82
N PRO A 110 -16.18 15.54 12.58
CA PRO A 110 -16.76 14.69 11.53
C PRO A 110 -15.77 14.21 10.44
N TYR A 111 -14.46 14.34 10.66
CA TYR A 111 -13.45 14.14 9.63
C TYR A 111 -12.94 12.70 9.50
N SER A 112 -13.49 11.76 10.25
CA SER A 112 -13.15 10.34 10.11
C SER A 112 -13.98 9.66 9.03
N SER A 113 -13.35 8.75 8.30
CA SER A 113 -13.98 7.84 7.33
C SER A 113 -14.05 6.40 7.83
N ASP A 114 -13.70 6.16 9.11
CA ASP A 114 -13.40 4.87 9.73
C ASP A 114 -12.19 4.17 9.06
N PRO A 115 -11.08 3.90 9.78
CA PRO A 115 -9.94 3.17 9.19
C PRO A 115 -10.22 1.68 8.94
N PHE A 116 -11.31 1.10 9.46
CA PHE A 116 -11.68 -0.31 9.31
C PHE A 116 -13.19 -0.50 9.07
N PRO A 117 -13.67 -0.54 7.81
CA PRO A 117 -15.09 -0.53 7.48
C PRO A 117 -15.81 -1.84 7.80
N PHE A 118 -15.11 -2.84 8.35
CA PHE A 118 -15.65 -4.16 8.68
C PHE A 118 -16.62 -4.14 9.87
N SER A 119 -16.66 -3.05 10.64
CA SER A 119 -17.59 -2.90 11.77
C SER A 119 -19.00 -2.48 11.33
N SER A 120 -19.16 -1.88 10.15
CA SER A 120 -20.47 -1.61 9.55
C SER A 120 -20.95 -2.82 8.76
N SER A 121 -21.74 -3.66 9.43
CA SER A 121 -22.51 -4.74 8.80
C SER A 121 -23.28 -4.23 7.57
N VAL A 122 -23.36 -5.06 6.53
CA VAL A 122 -24.05 -4.89 5.24
C VAL A 122 -23.23 -4.22 4.12
N SER A 123 -22.40 -5.00 3.42
CA SER A 123 -22.42 -5.18 1.95
C SER A 123 -21.25 -6.06 1.50
N THR A 124 -21.56 -7.21 0.93
CA THR A 124 -20.62 -8.16 0.33
C THR A 124 -20.03 -7.61 -0.97
N SER A 125 -18.86 -6.98 -0.91
CA SER A 125 -17.92 -6.92 -2.04
C SER A 125 -16.49 -6.65 -1.58
N SER A 126 -15.72 -7.73 -1.48
CA SER A 126 -14.29 -7.86 -1.79
C SER A 126 -13.36 -6.65 -1.55
N VAL A 127 -12.69 -6.63 -0.40
CA VAL A 127 -11.24 -6.30 -0.18
C VAL A 127 -10.64 -5.01 -0.78
N ASP A 128 -11.41 -4.05 -1.28
CA ASP A 128 -10.84 -2.73 -1.65
C ASP A 128 -10.79 -1.79 -0.44
N THR A 129 -9.96 -2.20 0.54
CA THR A 129 -9.43 -1.42 1.66
C THR A 129 -8.49 -0.31 1.17
N LEU A 130 -9.00 0.59 0.32
CA LEU A 130 -8.31 1.82 -0.12
C LEU A 130 -8.80 3.04 0.66
N GLN A 131 -9.26 2.85 1.90
CA GLN A 131 -9.51 3.99 2.79
C GLN A 131 -8.20 4.69 3.05
N ARG A 132 -8.20 5.99 2.79
CA ARG A 132 -6.96 6.77 2.93
C ARG A 132 -6.65 7.11 4.37
N GLU A 133 -7.64 6.98 5.26
CA GLU A 133 -7.44 7.11 6.70
C GLU A 133 -6.50 6.05 7.27
N THR A 134 -6.41 4.85 6.67
CA THR A 134 -5.41 3.85 7.08
C THR A 134 -3.99 4.40 6.97
N LYS A 135 -3.70 5.26 5.98
CA LYS A 135 -2.38 5.93 5.88
C LYS A 135 -2.16 6.93 7.02
N VAL A 136 -3.23 7.54 7.52
CA VAL A 136 -3.18 8.46 8.66
C VAL A 136 -2.89 7.68 9.93
N LEU A 137 -3.52 6.51 10.11
CA LEU A 137 -3.19 5.57 11.18
C LEU A 137 -1.73 5.12 11.10
N ASP A 138 -1.22 4.75 9.92
CA ASP A 138 0.18 4.33 9.76
C ASP A 138 1.18 5.45 10.11
N LEU A 139 0.87 6.71 9.73
CA LEU A 139 1.68 7.88 10.12
C LEU A 139 1.61 8.14 11.62
N PHE A 140 0.42 8.02 12.20
CA PHE A 140 0.22 8.13 13.65
C PHE A 140 1.05 7.09 14.41
N ILE A 141 1.03 5.83 13.97
CA ILE A 141 1.83 4.74 14.54
C ILE A 141 3.31 5.07 14.46
N ALA A 142 3.80 5.51 13.29
CA ALA A 142 5.20 5.85 13.12
C ALA A 142 5.64 6.97 14.08
N LEU A 143 4.81 8.01 14.25
CA LEU A 143 5.06 9.10 15.20
C LEU A 143 5.00 8.60 16.65
N LYS A 144 3.94 7.88 17.01
CA LYS A 144 3.69 7.46 18.40
C LYS A 144 4.74 6.49 18.91
N VAL A 145 5.10 5.50 18.10
CA VAL A 145 6.14 4.51 18.45
C VAL A 145 7.50 5.18 18.66
N HIS A 146 7.82 6.21 17.85
CA HIS A 146 9.05 6.97 18.01
C HIS A 146 9.04 7.82 19.29
N GLU A 147 7.94 8.54 19.56
CA GLU A 147 7.79 9.33 20.79
C GLU A 147 7.84 8.44 22.05
N ASP A 148 7.19 7.27 22.03
CA ASP A 148 7.21 6.32 23.14
C ASP A 148 8.63 5.84 23.48
N VAL A 149 9.46 5.55 22.47
CA VAL A 149 10.87 5.13 22.69
C VAL A 149 11.73 6.31 23.17
N MET A 150 11.51 7.51 22.63
CA MET A 150 12.26 8.70 23.06
C MET A 150 11.98 9.07 24.52
N LEU A 151 10.75 8.88 24.99
CA LEU A 151 10.38 9.06 26.39
C LEU A 151 11.09 8.06 27.31
N ASP A 152 11.26 6.81 26.86
CA ASP A 152 11.95 5.77 27.61
C ASP A 152 13.47 6.03 27.65
N ASP A 153 14.06 6.49 26.54
CA ASP A 153 15.52 6.69 26.41
C ASP A 153 16.01 8.01 27.04
N SER A 154 15.14 9.01 27.21
CA SER A 154 15.52 10.33 27.73
C SER A 154 14.47 10.93 28.66
N SER A 155 14.82 11.08 29.94
CA SER A 155 13.99 11.78 30.94
C SER A 155 13.83 13.29 30.67
N LEU A 156 14.65 13.85 29.76
CA LEU A 156 14.56 15.23 29.31
C LEU A 156 13.69 15.39 28.06
N HIS A 157 13.19 14.30 27.48
CA HIS A 157 12.33 14.36 26.31
C HIS A 157 10.97 14.93 26.71
N LEU A 158 10.61 16.06 26.10
CA LEU A 158 9.28 16.66 26.25
C LEU A 158 8.39 16.12 25.13
N GLU A 159 7.22 15.61 25.52
CA GLU A 159 6.21 15.20 24.56
C GLU A 159 5.87 16.37 23.62
N ARG A 160 5.68 16.04 22.33
CA ARG A 160 5.26 17.00 21.31
C ARG A 160 3.81 16.76 20.96
N GLU A 161 2.90 17.08 21.86
CA GLU A 161 1.46 16.86 21.68
C GLU A 161 0.92 17.58 20.44
N ASP A 162 1.50 18.74 20.11
CA ASP A 162 1.17 19.50 18.91
C ASP A 162 1.45 18.71 17.61
N SER A 163 2.42 17.80 17.59
CA SER A 163 2.73 16.99 16.40
C SER A 163 1.57 16.06 16.03
N PHE A 164 0.88 15.50 17.03
CA PHE A 164 -0.30 14.68 16.80
C PHE A 164 -1.45 15.54 16.29
N LYS A 165 -1.68 16.70 16.92
CA LYS A 165 -2.71 17.65 16.49
C LYS A 165 -2.50 18.11 15.05
N ASP A 166 -1.28 18.48 14.69
CA ASP A 166 -0.92 18.90 13.33
C ASP A 166 -1.12 17.77 12.31
N LEU A 167 -0.77 16.53 12.68
CA LEU A 167 -1.03 15.36 11.84
C LEU A 167 -2.53 15.22 11.57
N PHE A 168 -3.37 15.26 12.61
CA PHE A 168 -4.82 15.09 12.47
C PHE A 168 -5.47 16.25 11.71
N ASP A 169 -5.10 17.51 12.03
CA ASP A 169 -5.68 18.71 11.42
C ASP A 169 -5.39 18.79 9.90
N LEU A 170 -4.26 18.22 9.45
CA LEU A 170 -3.92 18.14 8.03
C LEU A 170 -4.43 16.87 7.35
N MET A 171 -4.20 15.70 7.94
CA MET A 171 -4.34 14.42 7.25
C MET A 171 -5.75 13.82 7.32
N GLN A 172 -6.52 14.08 8.38
CA GLN A 172 -7.91 13.58 8.45
C GLN A 172 -8.83 14.27 7.44
N PRO A 173 -8.91 15.62 7.37
CA PRO A 173 -9.74 16.27 6.36
C PRO A 173 -9.35 15.89 4.94
N ARG A 174 -8.05 15.61 4.70
CA ARG A 174 -7.51 15.19 3.41
C ARG A 174 -7.97 13.80 3.03
N SER A 175 -7.73 12.82 3.89
CA SER A 175 -8.16 11.44 3.66
C SER A 175 -9.67 11.35 3.49
N ARG A 176 -10.44 12.05 4.33
CA ARG A 176 -11.91 12.16 4.22
C ARG A 176 -12.36 12.71 2.88
N LEU A 177 -11.74 13.82 2.44
CA LEU A 177 -12.11 14.44 1.17
C LEU A 177 -11.77 13.53 -0.02
N GLU A 178 -10.64 12.82 0.04
CA GLU A 178 -10.27 11.84 -0.98
C GLU A 178 -11.29 10.69 -1.07
N ASP A 179 -11.72 10.14 0.07
CA ASP A 179 -12.74 9.08 0.12
C ASP A 179 -14.12 9.58 -0.36
N LEU A 180 -14.50 10.82 -0.04
CA LEU A 180 -15.72 11.44 -0.58
C LEU A 180 -15.63 11.64 -2.09
N VAL A 181 -14.47 12.08 -2.60
CA VAL A 181 -14.24 12.22 -4.06
C VAL A 181 -14.31 10.86 -4.75
N ARG A 182 -13.82 9.78 -4.13
CA ARG A 182 -14.04 8.42 -4.64
C ARG A 182 -15.53 8.12 -4.75
N HIS A 183 -16.27 8.32 -3.66
CA HIS A 183 -17.69 7.99 -3.61
C HIS A 183 -18.53 8.75 -4.64
N TYR A 184 -18.33 10.06 -4.76
CA TYR A 184 -19.04 10.87 -5.77
C TYR A 184 -18.50 10.63 -7.19
N GLY A 185 -17.19 10.45 -7.36
CA GLY A 185 -16.56 10.22 -8.66
C GLY A 185 -16.96 8.89 -9.29
N VAL A 186 -17.09 7.83 -8.49
CA VAL A 186 -17.60 6.51 -8.93
C VAL A 186 -19.07 6.64 -9.35
N ARG A 187 -19.89 7.35 -8.56
CA ARG A 187 -21.32 7.59 -8.89
C ARG A 187 -21.49 8.33 -10.22
N GLU A 188 -20.58 9.25 -10.52
CA GLU A 188 -20.58 10.02 -11.77
C GLU A 188 -19.86 9.30 -12.93
N ALA A 189 -19.38 8.07 -12.71
CA ALA A 189 -18.59 7.25 -13.64
C ALA A 189 -17.28 7.90 -14.14
N VAL A 190 -16.71 8.83 -13.36
CA VAL A 190 -15.44 9.52 -13.71
C VAL A 190 -14.23 8.89 -13.03
N VAL A 191 -14.45 8.14 -11.95
CA VAL A 191 -13.40 7.47 -11.17
C VAL A 191 -13.69 5.98 -11.12
N HIS A 192 -12.66 5.15 -11.31
CA HIS A 192 -12.75 3.70 -11.08
C HIS A 192 -11.84 3.25 -9.93
N THR A 193 -12.23 2.20 -9.22
CA THR A 193 -11.48 1.65 -8.07
C THR A 193 -10.61 0.45 -8.44
N ASN A 194 -10.89 -0.21 -9.57
CA ASN A 194 -10.17 -1.43 -9.95
C ASN A 194 -8.66 -1.16 -10.09
N PRO A 195 -7.80 -1.87 -9.34
CA PRO A 195 -6.37 -1.87 -9.60
C PRO A 195 -6.14 -2.54 -10.96
N SER A 196 -5.57 -1.81 -11.92
CA SER A 196 -5.34 -2.27 -13.30
C SER A 196 -4.30 -3.40 -13.45
N GLY A 197 -4.26 -4.36 -12.53
CA GLY A 197 -3.27 -5.44 -12.49
C GLY A 197 -3.83 -6.86 -12.40
N VAL A 198 -5.15 -7.04 -12.33
CA VAL A 198 -5.77 -8.37 -12.45
C VAL A 198 -6.36 -8.47 -13.84
N ASN A 199 -5.73 -9.29 -14.67
CA ASN A 199 -6.12 -9.61 -16.04
C ASN A 199 -7.64 -9.59 -16.20
N ALA A 200 -8.14 -8.69 -17.04
CA ALA A 200 -9.48 -8.79 -17.62
C ALA A 200 -9.49 -9.99 -18.61
N SER A 201 -9.27 -11.18 -18.09
CA SER A 201 -9.59 -12.43 -18.75
C SER A 201 -10.98 -12.81 -18.27
N ALA A 202 -11.98 -12.38 -19.06
CA ALA A 202 -13.29 -13.00 -19.17
C ALA A 202 -13.92 -13.54 -17.87
N SER A 203 -14.43 -12.67 -17.00
CA SER A 203 -15.57 -13.00 -16.15
C SER A 203 -16.87 -12.63 -16.87
N SER A 204 -17.10 -13.34 -17.97
CA SER A 204 -18.44 -13.55 -18.52
C SER A 204 -19.15 -14.58 -17.64
N SER A 205 -19.68 -14.18 -16.48
CA SER A 205 -20.59 -15.03 -15.70
C SER A 205 -22.04 -14.70 -16.03
N SER A 206 -22.53 -15.39 -17.07
CA SER A 206 -23.79 -16.12 -17.08
C SER A 206 -25.06 -15.41 -16.60
N SER A 207 -25.62 -14.57 -17.46
CA SER A 207 -27.09 -14.50 -17.61
C SER A 207 -27.53 -15.65 -18.53
N ILE A 208 -27.73 -16.84 -17.92
CA ILE A 208 -28.51 -17.91 -18.56
C ILE A 208 -29.95 -17.41 -18.61
N PHE A 209 -30.40 -17.01 -19.80
CA PHE A 209 -31.74 -17.22 -20.40
C PHE A 209 -31.88 -16.28 -21.59
N ARG A 210 -31.52 -16.75 -22.79
CA ARG A 210 -32.17 -16.28 -24.03
C ARG A 210 -32.00 -17.34 -25.11
N VAL A 211 -33.08 -18.09 -25.29
CA VAL A 211 -33.31 -18.97 -26.44
C VAL A 211 -33.52 -18.11 -27.67
N ASN A 212 -32.89 -18.57 -28.76
CA ASN A 212 -32.93 -18.14 -30.15
C ASN A 212 -34.14 -17.31 -30.61
N ASN A 213 -33.86 -16.27 -31.39
CA ASN A 213 -34.57 -16.13 -32.67
C ASN A 213 -33.67 -15.52 -33.74
N SER A 214 -33.53 -16.25 -34.84
CA SER A 214 -32.84 -15.87 -36.07
C SER A 214 -33.64 -14.80 -36.82
N GLY A 215 -33.01 -13.67 -37.12
CA GLY A 215 -33.62 -12.60 -37.92
C GLY A 215 -32.59 -11.59 -38.40
N THR A 216 -32.09 -11.83 -39.61
CA THR A 216 -31.82 -10.83 -40.66
C THR A 216 -31.38 -9.41 -40.27
N GLY A 217 -30.10 -9.12 -40.55
CA GLY A 217 -29.66 -7.94 -41.31
C GLY A 217 -30.16 -6.57 -40.84
N SER A 218 -29.36 -5.92 -40.00
CA SER A 218 -29.26 -4.45 -39.98
C SER A 218 -27.91 -4.04 -39.41
N ALA A 219 -27.05 -3.56 -40.31
CA ALA A 219 -25.80 -2.90 -39.97
C ALA A 219 -26.12 -1.54 -39.32
N SER A 220 -26.51 -1.55 -38.05
CA SER A 220 -26.52 -0.34 -37.24
C SER A 220 -25.08 -0.08 -36.79
N THR A 221 -24.39 0.82 -37.50
CA THR A 221 -23.24 1.56 -36.97
C THR A 221 -23.68 2.28 -35.70
N SER A 222 -23.62 1.58 -34.56
CA SER A 222 -23.80 2.18 -33.25
C SER A 222 -22.65 3.15 -33.08
N LYS A 223 -22.95 4.46 -33.21
CA LYS A 223 -22.08 5.53 -32.75
C LYS A 223 -21.82 5.30 -31.26
N GLN A 224 -20.77 4.55 -30.94
CA GLN A 224 -20.21 4.52 -29.59
C GLN A 224 -19.75 5.94 -29.32
N THR A 225 -20.55 6.67 -28.54
CA THR A 225 -20.12 7.91 -27.94
C THR A 225 -18.86 7.59 -27.15
N LEU A 226 -17.74 8.17 -27.57
CA LEU A 226 -16.42 8.03 -26.94
C LEU A 226 -16.50 8.70 -25.57
N ASP A 227 -17.13 8.04 -24.60
CA ASP A 227 -17.10 8.50 -23.23
C ASP A 227 -15.65 8.46 -22.74
N PRO A 228 -15.18 9.52 -22.07
CA PRO A 228 -13.81 9.62 -21.63
C PRO A 228 -13.49 8.50 -20.64
N ALA A 229 -12.32 7.87 -20.80
CA ALA A 229 -11.88 6.80 -19.92
C ALA A 229 -11.82 7.29 -18.45
N PRO A 230 -12.41 6.55 -17.50
CA PRO A 230 -12.42 6.93 -16.09
C PRO A 230 -11.00 6.94 -15.52
N VAL A 231 -10.77 7.78 -14.50
CA VAL A 231 -9.46 7.94 -13.86
C VAL A 231 -9.31 6.94 -12.70
N PRO A 232 -8.18 6.24 -12.57
CA PRO A 232 -7.94 5.35 -11.44
C PRO A 232 -7.86 6.12 -10.11
N PHE A 233 -8.62 5.67 -9.10
CA PHE A 233 -8.62 6.31 -7.78
C PHE A 233 -7.24 6.32 -7.12
N SER A 234 -6.45 5.27 -7.32
CA SER A 234 -5.09 5.14 -6.77
C SER A 234 -4.13 6.25 -7.25
N ALA A 235 -4.39 6.82 -8.43
CA ALA A 235 -3.59 7.90 -9.00
C ALA A 235 -4.01 9.30 -8.52
N LEU A 236 -5.19 9.43 -7.91
CA LEU A 236 -5.71 10.71 -7.43
C LEU A 236 -5.14 11.05 -6.04
N SER A 237 -5.06 12.33 -5.71
CA SER A 237 -4.80 12.81 -4.34
C SER A 237 -5.32 14.22 -4.18
N ILE A 238 -5.58 14.63 -2.93
CA ILE A 238 -6.02 15.99 -2.61
C ILE A 238 -4.82 16.81 -2.13
N SER A 239 -4.82 18.09 -2.52
CA SER A 239 -3.94 19.13 -1.99
C SER A 239 -4.79 20.27 -1.43
N PHE A 240 -4.51 20.70 -0.20
CA PHE A 240 -5.16 21.85 0.42
C PHE A 240 -4.30 23.09 0.31
N SER A 241 -4.97 24.21 0.08
CA SER A 241 -4.48 25.56 0.23
C SER A 241 -5.49 26.35 1.08
N PRO A 242 -5.11 27.44 1.77
CA PRO A 242 -6.03 28.16 2.67
C PRO A 242 -7.37 28.57 2.06
N ARG A 243 -7.45 28.74 0.73
CA ARG A 243 -8.67 29.16 0.02
C ARG A 243 -9.05 28.23 -1.14
N ARG A 244 -8.34 27.12 -1.33
CA ARG A 244 -8.48 26.27 -2.51
C ARG A 244 -8.24 24.81 -2.19
N VAL A 245 -8.86 23.94 -2.99
CA VAL A 245 -8.62 22.50 -2.95
C VAL A 245 -8.31 22.02 -4.37
N GLY A 246 -7.14 21.43 -4.52
CA GLY A 246 -6.69 20.81 -5.76
C GLY A 246 -6.88 19.29 -5.74
N LEU A 247 -7.42 18.74 -6.82
CA LEU A 247 -7.33 17.33 -7.14
C LEU A 247 -6.10 17.10 -8.01
N VAL A 248 -5.15 16.32 -7.50
CA VAL A 248 -3.85 16.05 -8.11
C VAL A 248 -3.84 14.63 -8.67
N LEU A 249 -3.49 14.50 -9.95
CA LEU A 249 -3.26 13.23 -10.63
C LEU A 249 -1.77 12.92 -10.64
N THR A 250 -1.43 11.70 -10.21
CA THR A 250 -0.08 11.15 -10.30
C THR A 250 -0.06 10.12 -11.43
N ALA A 251 0.60 10.44 -12.54
CA ALA A 251 0.75 9.54 -13.69
C ALA A 251 2.22 9.51 -14.11
N SER A 252 2.78 8.31 -14.31
CA SER A 252 4.17 8.11 -14.78
C SER A 252 5.21 8.88 -13.95
N GLY A 253 5.03 8.91 -12.62
CA GLY A 253 5.91 9.61 -11.68
C GLY A 253 5.75 11.14 -11.64
N ARG A 254 4.90 11.73 -12.50
CA ARG A 254 4.61 13.17 -12.50
C ARG A 254 3.31 13.46 -11.78
N LYS A 255 3.31 14.51 -10.96
CA LYS A 255 2.13 15.01 -10.24
C LYS A 255 1.63 16.28 -10.91
N ARG A 256 0.34 16.37 -11.20
CA ARG A 256 -0.28 17.57 -11.76
C ARG A 256 -1.65 17.84 -11.14
N THR A 257 -1.97 19.08 -10.86
CA THR A 257 -3.32 19.48 -10.44
C THR A 257 -4.23 19.51 -11.66
N ILE A 258 -5.25 18.65 -11.67
CA ILE A 258 -6.19 18.51 -12.80
C ILE A 258 -7.49 19.28 -12.60
N VAL A 259 -7.88 19.50 -11.34
CA VAL A 259 -9.07 20.25 -10.96
C VAL A 259 -8.71 21.08 -9.74
N ASP A 260 -9.16 22.33 -9.70
CA ASP A 260 -8.90 23.23 -8.58
C ASP A 260 -10.17 24.04 -8.29
N VAL A 261 -10.65 23.94 -7.05
CA VAL A 261 -11.90 24.54 -6.59
C VAL A 261 -11.62 25.50 -5.45
N ALA A 262 -12.18 26.71 -5.52
CA ALA A 262 -12.17 27.64 -4.40
C ALA A 262 -13.00 27.09 -3.24
N ARG A 263 -12.46 27.20 -2.02
CA ARG A 263 -13.05 26.72 -0.77
C ARG A 263 -13.03 27.85 0.26
N THR A 264 -14.12 28.01 1.00
CA THR A 264 -14.13 28.81 2.24
C THR A 264 -13.73 27.94 3.42
N ARG A 265 -13.13 28.53 4.45
CA ARG A 265 -12.60 27.80 5.62
C ARG A 265 -13.66 26.89 6.27
N ASP A 266 -14.90 27.38 6.35
CA ASP A 266 -16.01 26.70 7.03
C ASP A 266 -16.89 25.88 6.08
N GLU A 267 -16.45 25.67 4.82
CA GLU A 267 -17.17 24.84 3.86
C GLU A 267 -17.10 23.36 4.25
N LYS A 268 -18.27 22.69 4.28
CA LYS A 268 -18.39 21.24 4.48
C LYS A 268 -17.67 20.47 3.36
N LEU A 269 -16.89 19.45 3.74
CA LEU A 269 -16.08 18.66 2.81
C LEU A 269 -16.92 17.98 1.72
N GLU A 270 -18.16 17.59 2.03
CA GLU A 270 -19.08 16.95 1.09
C GLU A 270 -19.41 17.87 -0.10
N PHE A 271 -19.55 19.17 0.15
CA PHE A 271 -19.86 20.12 -0.91
C PHE A 271 -18.65 20.36 -1.81
N THR A 272 -17.46 20.51 -1.23
CA THR A 272 -16.20 20.58 -1.98
C THR A 272 -15.97 19.30 -2.80
N ALA A 273 -16.22 18.11 -2.24
CA ALA A 273 -16.10 16.84 -2.95
C ALA A 273 -17.03 16.76 -4.16
N LYS A 274 -18.30 17.15 -4.01
CA LYS A 274 -19.26 17.22 -5.10
C LYS A 274 -18.82 18.20 -6.20
N LYS A 275 -18.29 19.37 -5.83
CA LYS A 275 -17.74 20.33 -6.79
C LYS A 275 -16.58 19.74 -7.58
N LEU A 276 -15.63 19.08 -6.90
CA LEU A 276 -14.49 18.43 -7.54
C LEU A 276 -14.94 17.33 -8.51
N ALA A 277 -15.84 16.43 -8.10
CA ALA A 277 -16.36 15.37 -8.96
C ALA A 277 -17.10 15.92 -10.19
N ARG A 278 -17.91 16.97 -10.01
CA ARG A 278 -18.57 17.66 -11.14
C ARG A 278 -17.56 18.29 -12.07
N GLN A 279 -16.59 19.05 -11.57
CA GLN A 279 -15.58 19.67 -12.44
C GLN A 279 -14.73 18.62 -13.17
N LEU A 280 -14.39 17.52 -12.51
CA LEU A 280 -13.70 16.38 -13.14
C LEU A 280 -14.52 15.82 -14.31
N LYS A 281 -15.83 15.65 -14.15
CA LYS A 281 -16.75 15.20 -15.21
C LYS A 281 -16.77 16.16 -16.41
N HIS A 282 -16.78 17.48 -16.15
CA HIS A 282 -16.77 18.48 -17.20
C HIS A 282 -15.42 18.54 -17.92
N GLY A 283 -14.31 18.44 -17.17
CA GLY A 283 -12.95 18.41 -17.71
C GLY A 283 -12.72 17.20 -18.61
N ALA A 284 -13.18 16.02 -18.18
CA ALA A 284 -13.04 14.78 -18.95
C ALA A 284 -13.75 14.84 -20.33
N ARG A 285 -14.84 15.60 -20.44
CA ARG A 285 -15.59 15.79 -21.70
C ARG A 285 -14.95 16.82 -22.64
N SER A 286 -14.11 17.70 -22.12
CA SER A 286 -13.37 18.65 -22.95
C SER A 286 -12.24 17.89 -23.66
N THR A 287 -12.26 17.88 -24.99
CA THR A 287 -11.35 17.12 -25.87
C THR A 287 -9.85 17.30 -25.60
N LEU A 288 -9.47 18.35 -24.85
CA LEU A 288 -8.10 18.62 -24.38
C LEU A 288 -7.59 17.61 -23.34
N TRP A 289 -8.46 16.84 -22.69
CA TRP A 289 -8.07 15.80 -21.74
C TRP A 289 -7.45 14.56 -22.40
N CYS A 290 -7.93 14.18 -23.60
CA CYS A 290 -7.51 12.97 -24.30
C CYS A 290 -6.06 13.01 -24.79
N THR A 291 -5.54 14.18 -25.18
CA THR A 291 -4.12 14.33 -25.53
C THR A 291 -3.23 14.20 -24.30
N SER A 292 -3.68 14.64 -23.12
CA SER A 292 -2.82 14.71 -21.94
C SER A 292 -2.74 13.43 -21.10
N VAL A 293 -3.60 12.43 -21.34
CA VAL A 293 -3.56 11.12 -20.67
C VAL A 293 -2.94 10.04 -21.58
N ASN A 294 -3.04 10.19 -22.90
CA ASN A 294 -2.58 9.20 -23.89
C ASN A 294 -1.14 9.37 -24.42
N TYR A 295 -0.34 10.33 -23.94
CA TYR A 295 1.10 10.42 -24.29
C TYR A 295 1.99 9.34 -23.64
N ALA A 296 1.41 8.18 -23.30
CA ALA A 296 2.11 6.96 -22.93
C ALA A 296 1.96 5.87 -24.02
N ARG A 297 1.96 6.25 -25.31
CA ARG A 297 2.30 5.27 -26.35
C ARG A 297 3.81 5.02 -26.28
N PRO A 298 4.27 3.75 -26.25
CA PRO A 298 5.70 3.46 -26.39
C PRO A 298 6.17 4.02 -27.74
N CYS A 299 7.22 4.84 -27.72
CA CYS A 299 7.90 5.26 -28.93
C CYS A 299 8.25 4.01 -29.74
N PRO A 300 7.90 3.92 -31.04
CA PRO A 300 8.47 2.89 -31.88
C PRO A 300 9.98 3.14 -31.90
N VAL A 301 10.72 2.11 -31.50
CA VAL A 301 12.18 2.08 -31.54
C VAL A 301 12.59 2.33 -32.99
N SER A 302 13.02 3.55 -33.28
CA SER A 302 13.61 3.89 -34.57
C SER A 302 15.00 3.26 -34.59
N LEU A 303 15.09 2.11 -35.26
CA LEU A 303 16.33 1.52 -35.75
C LEU A 303 16.97 2.54 -36.70
N ALA A 304 17.86 3.37 -36.17
CA ALA A 304 18.73 4.22 -36.97
C ALA A 304 20.19 3.78 -36.78
N CYS A 305 20.62 3.02 -37.78
CA CYS A 305 21.99 2.67 -38.12
C CYS A 305 22.83 3.93 -38.43
N GLY A 306 24.12 3.94 -38.06
CA GLY A 306 25.13 4.87 -38.59
C GLY A 306 26.11 5.39 -37.52
N ARG A 307 27.25 4.70 -37.31
CA ARG A 307 28.57 4.88 -37.94
C ARG A 307 29.42 6.07 -37.42
N THR A 308 30.64 5.70 -37.01
CA THR A 308 31.95 6.42 -37.09
C THR A 308 32.12 7.68 -36.22
N SER A 309 32.89 7.65 -35.13
CA SER A 309 34.36 7.55 -34.99
C SER A 309 35.12 8.85 -35.28
N HIS A 310 36.06 9.17 -34.37
CA HIS A 310 37.07 10.25 -34.34
C HIS A 310 36.65 11.69 -33.94
N ARG A 311 37.18 12.13 -32.79
CA ARG A 311 37.93 13.40 -32.56
C ARG A 311 38.55 13.36 -31.15
N TYR A 312 39.86 13.15 -31.04
CA TYR A 312 40.91 14.18 -30.88
C TYR A 312 40.77 15.04 -29.61
N ILE A 313 41.60 14.71 -28.62
CA ILE A 313 41.93 15.52 -27.45
C ILE A 313 43.23 16.28 -27.79
N PRO A 314 43.31 17.59 -27.52
CA PRO A 314 44.59 18.20 -27.20
C PRO A 314 44.58 18.75 -25.78
N SER A 315 45.66 18.42 -25.08
CA SER A 315 46.03 18.89 -23.76
C SER A 315 46.29 20.40 -23.73
N ARG A 316 45.87 21.05 -22.63
CA ARG A 316 46.70 21.97 -21.85
C ARG A 316 46.10 22.16 -20.47
#